data_AF-A0AAD5DSX7-F1
#
_entry.id   AF-A0AAD5DSX7-F1
#
_cell.length_a   1.000
_cell.length_b   1.000
_cell.length_c   1.000
_cell.angle_alpha   90.00
_cell.angle_beta   90.00
_cell.angle_gamma   90.00
#
_symmetry.space_group_name_H-M   'P 1'
#
loop_
_entity.id
_entity.type
_entity.pdbx_description
1 polymer ?
#
loop_
_entity_poly.entity_id
_entity_poly.type
_entity_poly.pdbx_seq_one_letter_code
_entity_poly.pdbx_strand_id
1 'polypeptide(L)'
;MNAQRGCGKKRKQADSGDAERNLYGSFVHAANAVSQLYTAGLQASKKAEEQGARRALERVAQFVVKEYGNAPSVPTAVLMEVLRQELQAAQGSAAAIQLPFPVPLLPTGGDSQASDAHSDDEHLMSAGEPSPGAGFRRTPSGHTISPPKGVRPAPGQLPTLFQQQQQQQQQQMQAAAAQQQQQQQAHAAAQQAAMHQQLLAQMQQQQQQPGGFMPGGFPGQFQ
;
A
#
# COMPACT_ATOMS: atom_id res chain seq x y z
N MET A 1 31.87 4.03 69.68
CA MET A 1 30.58 3.36 69.40
C MET A 1 29.61 4.39 68.83
N ASN A 2 28.99 4.05 67.69
CA ASN A 2 27.70 4.53 67.16
C ASN A 2 27.55 5.99 66.71
N ALA A 3 26.88 6.32 65.61
CA ALA A 3 26.37 5.54 64.49
C ALA A 3 26.05 6.53 63.37
N GLN A 4 26.62 6.28 62.20
CA GLN A 4 26.32 6.94 60.94
C GLN A 4 24.93 6.48 60.49
N ARG A 5 23.90 7.31 60.72
CA ARG A 5 22.55 7.03 60.21
C ARG A 5 22.38 7.63 58.83
N GLY A 6 22.28 6.74 57.85
CA GLY A 6 22.15 7.04 56.43
C GLY A 6 20.93 7.91 56.13
N CYS A 7 21.19 9.02 55.44
CA CYS A 7 20.18 9.69 54.63
C CYS A 7 20.01 8.87 53.34
N GLY A 8 19.15 7.86 53.40
CA GLY A 8 18.61 7.24 52.20
C GLY A 8 17.89 8.31 51.39
N LYS A 9 18.54 8.83 50.35
CA LYS A 9 17.93 9.69 49.33
C LYS A 9 16.76 8.92 48.72
N LYS A 10 15.55 9.08 49.26
CA LYS A 10 14.31 8.80 48.54
C LYS A 10 14.28 9.76 47.36
N ARG A 11 14.81 9.31 46.20
CA ARG A 11 14.59 9.99 44.93
C ARG A 11 13.08 9.99 44.72
N LYS A 12 12.50 11.17 44.90
CA LYS A 12 11.13 11.49 44.51
C LYS A 12 11.04 11.12 43.02
N GLN A 13 10.28 10.08 42.68
CA GLN A 13 9.87 9.76 41.32
C GLN A 13 9.03 10.95 40.82
N ALA A 14 9.70 11.96 40.29
CA ALA A 14 9.09 13.14 39.70
C ALA A 14 9.44 13.15 38.21
N ASP A 15 9.07 12.07 37.51
CA ASP A 15 9.22 11.93 36.05
C ASP A 15 8.28 10.88 35.42
N SER A 16 7.50 10.11 36.21
CA SER A 16 6.63 9.06 35.67
C SER A 16 5.50 9.61 34.79
N GLY A 17 4.88 10.74 35.18
CA GLY A 17 3.72 11.30 34.49
C GLY A 17 4.05 11.88 33.10
N ASP A 18 5.19 12.55 32.94
CA ASP A 18 5.62 13.08 31.64
C ASP A 18 6.17 11.97 30.74
N ALA A 19 6.85 10.97 31.31
CA ALA A 19 7.25 9.75 30.59
C ALA A 19 6.02 8.96 30.08
N GLU A 20 5.00 8.78 30.91
CA GLU A 20 3.74 8.13 30.54
C GLU A 20 2.97 8.93 29.48
N ARG A 21 2.93 10.26 29.60
CA ARG A 21 2.29 11.13 28.60
C ARG A 21 3.01 11.07 27.25
N ASN A 22 4.35 11.03 27.26
CA ASN A 22 5.15 10.83 26.06
C ASN A 22 4.95 9.45 25.45
N LEU A 23 4.88 8.39 26.27
CA LEU A 23 4.56 7.03 25.84
C LEU A 23 3.18 6.95 25.18
N TYR A 24 2.16 7.55 25.82
CA TYR A 24 0.82 7.61 25.26
C TYR A 24 0.80 8.37 23.94
N GLY A 25 1.46 9.52 23.86
CA GLY A 25 1.57 10.31 22.63
C GLY A 25 2.24 9.52 21.49
N SER A 26 3.33 8.81 21.79
CA SER A 26 4.03 7.93 20.86
C SER A 26 3.14 6.77 20.38
N PHE A 27 2.43 6.12 21.31
CA PHE A 27 1.50 5.03 21.00
C PHE A 27 0.36 5.50 20.08
N VAL A 28 -0.28 6.62 20.40
CA VAL A 28 -1.36 7.19 19.58
C VAL A 28 -0.83 7.57 18.20
N HIS A 29 0.36 8.18 18.13
CA HIS A 29 0.99 8.51 16.87
C HIS A 29 1.27 7.26 16.02
N ALA A 30 1.83 6.21 16.61
CA ALA A 30 2.07 4.93 15.95
C ALA A 30 0.76 4.27 15.48
N ALA A 31 -0.28 4.25 16.31
CA ALA A 31 -1.59 3.69 15.95
C ALA A 31 -2.24 4.44 14.76
N ASN A 32 -2.11 5.77 14.74
CA ASN A 32 -2.56 6.60 13.62
C ASN A 32 -1.74 6.30 12.36
N ALA A 33 -0.42 6.15 12.47
CA ALA A 33 0.44 5.78 11.35
C ALA A 33 0.08 4.40 10.78
N VAL A 34 -0.21 3.41 11.62
CA VAL A 34 -0.68 2.08 11.19
C VAL A 34 -2.01 2.17 10.45
N SER A 35 -2.94 2.97 10.97
CA SER A 35 -4.26 3.18 10.34
C SER A 35 -4.11 3.79 8.94
N GLN A 36 -3.24 4.80 8.81
CA GLN A 36 -2.93 5.43 7.53
C GLN A 36 -2.26 4.45 6.57
N LEU A 37 -1.28 3.67 7.03
CA LEU A 37 -0.59 2.68 6.20
C LEU A 37 -1.56 1.61 5.71
N TYR A 38 -2.48 1.15 6.55
CA TYR A 38 -3.50 0.19 6.16
C TYR A 38 -4.41 0.76 5.07
N THR A 39 -4.95 1.96 5.26
CA THR A 39 -5.81 2.60 4.25
C THR A 39 -5.05 2.82 2.94
N ALA A 40 -3.81 3.28 3.02
CA ALA A 40 -2.95 3.49 1.85
C ALA A 40 -2.63 2.17 1.13
N GLY A 41 -2.29 1.12 1.88
CA GLY A 41 -2.03 -0.22 1.34
C GLY A 41 -3.27 -0.82 0.68
N LEU A 42 -4.45 -0.62 1.28
CA LEU A 42 -5.72 -1.08 0.71
C LEU A 42 -6.05 -0.36 -0.59
N GLN A 43 -5.84 0.96 -0.65
CA GLN A 43 -6.02 1.74 -1.88
C GLN A 43 -5.00 1.32 -2.96
N ALA A 44 -3.75 1.10 -2.57
CA ALA A 44 -2.70 0.64 -3.49
C ALA A 44 -3.03 -0.75 -4.06
N SER A 45 -3.52 -1.68 -3.22
CA SER A 45 -3.97 -3.01 -3.65
C SER A 45 -5.09 -2.91 -4.69
N LYS A 46 -6.12 -2.11 -4.42
CA LYS A 46 -7.24 -1.90 -5.36
C LYS A 46 -6.76 -1.35 -6.71
N LYS A 47 -5.86 -0.35 -6.66
CA LYS A 47 -5.30 0.25 -7.88
C LYS A 47 -4.41 -0.73 -8.64
N ALA A 48 -3.63 -1.55 -7.95
CA ALA A 48 -2.78 -2.56 -8.55
C ALA A 48 -3.62 -3.66 -9.22
N GLU A 49 -4.73 -4.07 -8.61
CA GLU A 49 -5.69 -5.01 -9.19
C GLU A 49 -6.29 -4.47 -10.49
N GLU A 50 -6.80 -3.23 -10.46
CA GLU A 50 -7.36 -2.57 -11.64
C GLU A 50 -6.32 -2.43 -12.76
N GLN A 51 -5.11 -1.99 -12.42
CA GLN A 51 -4.02 -1.86 -13.39
C GLN A 51 -3.59 -3.22 -13.96
N GLY A 52 -3.59 -4.27 -13.14
CA GLY A 52 -3.31 -5.64 -13.56
C GLY A 52 -4.36 -6.14 -14.56
N ALA A 53 -5.65 -5.95 -14.25
CA ALA A 53 -6.75 -6.31 -15.15
C ALA A 53 -6.65 -5.56 -16.49
N ARG A 54 -6.37 -4.26 -16.46
CA ARG A 54 -6.18 -3.46 -17.68
C ARG A 54 -5.01 -3.97 -18.53
N ARG A 55 -3.87 -4.27 -17.91
CA ARG A 55 -2.71 -4.81 -18.62
C ARG A 55 -2.98 -6.19 -19.22
N ALA A 56 -3.73 -7.04 -18.54
CA ALA A 56 -4.14 -8.33 -19.09
C ALA A 56 -5.00 -8.16 -20.34
N LEU A 57 -6.00 -7.28 -20.29
CA LEU A 57 -6.83 -6.94 -21.45
C LEU A 57 -6.01 -6.37 -22.61
N GLU A 58 -5.04 -5.50 -22.33
CA GLU A 58 -4.14 -4.95 -23.35
C GLU A 58 -3.31 -6.04 -24.03
N ARG A 59 -2.82 -7.04 -23.29
CA ARG A 59 -2.10 -8.19 -23.86
C ARG A 59 -2.98 -9.06 -24.74
N VAL A 60 -4.21 -9.36 -24.30
CA VAL A 60 -5.18 -10.11 -25.11
C VAL A 60 -5.52 -9.35 -26.40
N ALA A 61 -5.77 -8.04 -26.31
CA ALA A 61 -6.04 -7.20 -27.46
C ALA A 61 -4.86 -7.16 -28.45
N GLN A 62 -3.64 -6.99 -27.93
CA GLN A 62 -2.41 -7.03 -28.74
C GLN A 62 -2.24 -8.38 -29.44
N PHE A 63 -2.48 -9.49 -28.74
CA PHE A 63 -2.44 -10.83 -29.31
C PHE A 63 -3.44 -10.95 -30.48
N VAL A 64 -4.68 -10.55 -30.28
CA VAL A 64 -5.73 -10.61 -31.32
C VAL A 64 -5.35 -9.76 -32.54
N VAL A 65 -4.89 -8.52 -32.34
CA VAL A 65 -4.49 -7.65 -33.44
C VAL A 65 -3.27 -8.20 -34.18
N LYS A 66 -2.29 -8.75 -33.46
CA LYS A 66 -1.06 -9.28 -34.04
C LYS A 66 -1.30 -10.54 -34.87
N GLU A 67 -2.02 -11.51 -34.30
CA GLU A 67 -2.19 -12.83 -34.93
C GLU A 67 -3.40 -12.89 -35.87
N TYR A 68 -4.42 -12.06 -35.63
CA TYR A 68 -5.70 -12.09 -36.34
C TYR A 68 -6.15 -10.74 -36.89
N GLY A 69 -5.29 -9.71 -36.92
CA GLY A 69 -5.67 -8.36 -37.37
C GLY A 69 -6.22 -8.27 -38.80
N ASN A 70 -5.84 -9.22 -39.67
CA ASN A 70 -6.36 -9.34 -41.05
C ASN A 70 -7.36 -10.49 -41.21
N ALA A 71 -7.64 -11.24 -40.14
CA ALA A 71 -8.55 -12.37 -40.18
C ALA A 71 -9.98 -11.91 -39.84
N PRO A 72 -11.01 -12.43 -40.54
CA PRO A 72 -12.40 -12.05 -40.28
C PRO A 72 -12.93 -12.57 -38.94
N SER A 73 -12.25 -13.56 -38.33
CA SER A 73 -12.64 -14.13 -37.04
C SER A 73 -11.45 -14.76 -36.31
N VAL A 74 -11.58 -14.85 -34.98
CA VAL A 74 -10.62 -15.53 -34.09
C VAL A 74 -11.25 -16.85 -33.63
N PRO A 75 -10.55 -18.00 -33.75
CA PRO A 75 -11.06 -19.27 -33.23
C PRO A 75 -11.26 -19.22 -31.70
N THR A 76 -12.44 -19.63 -31.24
CA THR A 76 -12.80 -19.63 -29.80
C THR A 76 -11.79 -20.39 -28.95
N ALA A 77 -11.28 -21.53 -29.43
CA ALA A 77 -10.30 -22.34 -28.71
C ALA A 77 -9.01 -21.58 -28.39
N VAL A 78 -8.52 -20.78 -29.33
CA VAL A 78 -7.31 -19.97 -29.17
C VAL A 78 -7.55 -18.84 -28.17
N LEU A 79 -8.70 -18.16 -28.27
CA LEU A 79 -9.06 -17.10 -27.33
C LEU A 79 -9.20 -17.62 -25.90
N MET A 80 -9.83 -18.78 -25.71
CA MET A 80 -9.98 -19.41 -24.39
C MET A 80 -8.63 -19.79 -23.77
N GLU A 81 -7.68 -20.26 -24.60
CA GLU A 81 -6.34 -20.61 -24.15
C GLU A 81 -5.57 -19.36 -23.68
N VAL A 82 -5.59 -18.28 -24.46
CA VAL A 82 -4.94 -17.01 -24.09
C VAL A 82 -5.55 -16.43 -22.81
N LEU A 83 -6.88 -16.47 -22.66
CA LEU A 83 -7.53 -16.02 -21.44
C LEU A 83 -7.15 -16.86 -20.20
N ARG A 84 -7.01 -18.18 -20.36
CA ARG A 84 -6.51 -19.06 -19.27
C ARG A 84 -5.09 -18.70 -18.86
N GLN A 85 -4.21 -18.46 -19.84
CA GLN A 85 -2.82 -18.10 -19.58
C GLN A 85 -2.72 -16.75 -18.85
N GLU A 86 -3.50 -15.76 -19.27
CA GLU A 86 -3.56 -14.45 -18.62
C GLU A 86 -4.11 -14.54 -17.19
N LEU A 87 -5.13 -15.36 -16.96
CA LEU A 87 -5.67 -15.61 -15.62
C LEU A 87 -4.62 -16.27 -14.70
N GLN A 88 -3.88 -17.24 -15.22
CA GLN A 88 -2.82 -17.91 -14.46
C GLN A 88 -1.66 -16.97 -14.13
N ALA A 89 -1.28 -16.09 -15.07
CA ALA A 89 -0.27 -15.06 -14.84
C ALA A 89 -0.71 -14.04 -13.77
N ALA A 90 -1.99 -13.65 -13.76
CA ALA A 90 -2.53 -12.74 -12.75
C ALA A 90 -2.50 -13.36 -11.33
N GLN A 91 -2.82 -14.65 -11.21
CA GLN A 91 -2.77 -15.38 -9.94
C GLN A 91 -1.34 -15.54 -9.41
N GLY A 92 -0.36 -15.75 -10.29
CA GLY A 92 1.06 -15.80 -9.91
C GLY A 92 1.63 -14.44 -9.47
N SER A 93 1.10 -13.33 -10.01
CA SER A 93 1.53 -11.98 -9.66
C SER A 93 0.91 -11.45 -8.36
N ALA A 94 -0.25 -11.95 -7.93
CA ALA A 94 -0.91 -11.52 -6.70
C ALA A 94 -0.13 -11.92 -5.42
N ALA A 95 0.71 -12.96 -5.50
CA ALA A 95 1.61 -13.35 -4.41
C ALA A 95 2.79 -12.37 -4.22
N ALA A 96 3.06 -11.51 -5.20
CA ALA A 96 4.08 -10.47 -5.16
C ALA A 96 3.45 -9.09 -4.90
N ILE A 97 2.62 -8.97 -3.85
CA ILE A 97 2.39 -7.67 -3.22
C ILE A 97 3.73 -7.28 -2.58
N GLN A 98 4.61 -6.66 -3.38
CA GLN A 98 5.76 -5.95 -2.87
C GLN A 98 5.20 -4.80 -2.04
N LEU A 99 5.17 -5.01 -0.72
CA LEU A 99 4.93 -3.94 0.23
C LEU A 99 5.93 -2.81 -0.08
N PRO A 100 5.49 -1.56 -0.26
CA PRO A 100 6.33 -0.47 -0.74
C PRO A 100 7.38 0.02 0.27
N PHE A 101 7.65 -0.71 1.36
CA PHE A 101 8.63 -0.30 2.36
C PHE A 101 9.50 -1.46 2.84
N PRO A 102 10.84 -1.30 2.88
CA PRO A 102 11.69 -2.14 3.69
C PRO A 102 11.32 -1.90 5.16
N VAL A 103 10.85 -2.93 5.84
CA VAL A 103 10.67 -2.93 7.30
C VAL A 103 12.04 -2.67 7.92
N PRO A 104 12.26 -1.57 8.67
CA PRO A 104 13.45 -1.43 9.47
C PRO A 104 13.45 -2.56 10.50
N LEU A 105 14.34 -3.53 10.32
CA LEU A 105 14.67 -4.51 11.35
C LEU A 105 15.23 -3.72 12.54
N LEU A 106 14.40 -3.46 13.55
CA LEU A 106 14.90 -3.01 14.84
C LEU A 106 15.83 -4.11 15.36
N PRO A 107 17.06 -3.78 15.79
CA PRO A 107 17.89 -4.74 16.51
C PRO A 107 17.18 -5.08 17.82
N THR A 108 16.66 -6.31 17.91
CA THR A 108 16.29 -6.91 19.19
C THR A 108 17.59 -7.11 19.96
N GLY A 109 17.99 -6.11 20.74
CA GLY A 109 19.02 -6.25 21.75
C GLY A 109 18.55 -7.25 22.79
N GLY A 110 18.85 -8.52 22.55
CA GLY A 110 18.68 -9.59 23.51
C GLY A 110 19.87 -9.56 24.45
N ASP A 111 19.66 -9.07 25.66
CA ASP A 111 20.44 -9.40 26.86
C ASP A 111 19.57 -9.03 28.07
N SER A 112 18.75 -9.98 28.52
CA SER A 112 18.18 -9.97 29.87
C SER A 112 17.90 -11.40 30.30
N GLN A 113 18.95 -11.97 30.88
CA GLN A 113 18.99 -13.09 31.79
C GLN A 113 17.85 -13.00 32.83
N ALA A 114 16.92 -13.97 32.81
CA ALA A 114 15.94 -14.17 33.88
C ALA A 114 15.82 -15.67 34.17
N SER A 115 16.55 -16.05 35.21
CA SER A 115 16.33 -17.10 36.22
C SER A 115 15.28 -18.19 35.99
N ASP A 116 15.78 -19.42 36.12
CA ASP A 116 15.19 -20.59 36.80
C ASP A 116 13.84 -20.38 37.52
N ALA A 117 12.85 -21.18 37.12
CA ALA A 117 11.81 -21.66 38.02
C ALA A 117 11.32 -23.04 37.56
N HIS A 118 11.74 -24.06 38.32
CA HIS A 118 11.12 -25.37 38.43
C HIS A 118 9.60 -25.25 38.63
N SER A 119 8.84 -26.10 37.94
CA SER A 119 7.76 -26.84 38.60
C SER A 119 7.47 -28.11 37.81
N ASP A 120 7.88 -29.22 38.41
CA ASP A 120 7.29 -30.54 38.22
C ASP A 120 5.76 -30.45 38.35
N ASP A 121 5.04 -31.10 37.44
CA ASP A 121 3.75 -31.71 37.75
C ASP A 121 3.54 -32.92 36.83
N GLU A 122 3.70 -34.08 37.45
CA GLU A 122 3.52 -35.38 36.85
C GLU A 122 2.04 -35.79 36.96
N HIS A 123 1.61 -36.65 36.03
CA HIS A 123 0.62 -37.73 36.21
C HIS A 123 -0.85 -37.60 35.75
N LEU A 124 -1.13 -38.42 34.71
CA LEU A 124 -2.33 -39.27 34.43
C LEU A 124 -3.47 -38.59 33.61
N MET A 125 -3.94 -39.14 32.48
CA MET A 125 -4.28 -40.54 32.20
C MET A 125 -3.98 -41.02 30.76
N SER A 126 -3.72 -42.32 30.71
CA SER A 126 -3.55 -43.20 29.56
C SER A 126 -4.86 -43.91 29.22
N ALA A 127 -5.16 -44.08 27.92
CA ALA A 127 -5.81 -45.28 27.36
C ALA A 127 -5.86 -45.20 25.82
N GLY A 128 -5.37 -46.24 25.12
CA GLY A 128 -5.84 -46.53 23.75
C GLY A 128 -4.83 -46.98 22.68
N GLU A 129 -4.17 -48.12 22.92
CA GLU A 129 -3.82 -49.16 21.92
C GLU A 129 -2.69 -49.00 20.85
N PRO A 130 -2.08 -50.14 20.42
CA PRO A 130 -0.71 -50.20 19.93
C PRO A 130 -0.60 -50.43 18.41
N SER A 131 0.48 -49.95 17.79
CA SER A 131 0.89 -50.38 16.46
C SER A 131 2.41 -50.59 16.39
N PRO A 132 2.90 -51.75 15.92
CA PRO A 132 4.31 -52.09 15.97
C PRO A 132 5.04 -51.68 14.69
N GLY A 133 6.30 -51.27 14.85
CA GLY A 133 7.33 -51.53 13.84
C GLY A 133 7.63 -50.41 12.86
N ALA A 134 8.48 -49.47 13.27
CA ALA A 134 9.39 -48.79 12.36
C ALA A 134 10.65 -48.38 13.11
N GLY A 135 11.68 -49.24 13.04
CA GLY A 135 12.99 -48.94 13.59
C GLY A 135 13.67 -47.82 12.80
N PHE A 136 13.75 -46.63 13.38
CA PHE A 136 14.64 -45.58 12.90
C PHE A 136 16.01 -45.72 13.57
N ARG A 137 16.95 -46.27 12.80
CA ARG A 137 18.39 -46.22 13.08
C ARG A 137 18.85 -44.76 13.14
N ARG A 138 19.36 -44.32 14.28
CA ARG A 138 20.18 -43.10 14.39
C ARG A 138 21.61 -43.44 14.00
N THR A 139 22.16 -42.76 12.99
CA THR A 139 23.60 -42.69 12.73
C THR A 139 24.16 -41.40 13.34
N PRO A 140 25.29 -41.43 14.06
CA PRO A 140 26.01 -40.22 14.42
C PRO A 140 27.11 -40.00 13.36
N SER A 141 26.88 -39.07 12.43
CA SER A 141 27.93 -38.61 11.53
C SER A 141 28.17 -37.13 11.79
N GLY A 142 29.25 -36.85 12.51
CA GLY A 142 29.75 -35.51 12.71
C GLY A 142 30.26 -34.94 11.39
N HIS A 143 29.67 -33.83 10.97
CA HIS A 143 30.25 -32.93 9.98
C HIS A 143 30.40 -31.55 10.62
N THR A 144 31.65 -31.21 10.91
CA THR A 144 32.08 -29.87 11.26
C THR A 144 31.92 -28.98 10.03
N ILE A 145 30.76 -28.34 9.90
CA ILE A 145 30.53 -27.31 8.89
C ILE A 145 31.33 -26.09 9.32
N SER A 146 32.49 -25.92 8.70
CA SER A 146 33.30 -24.71 8.82
C SER A 146 32.54 -23.52 8.20
N PRO A 147 32.57 -22.33 8.82
CA PRO A 147 31.94 -21.15 8.24
C PRO A 147 32.71 -20.71 6.98
N PRO A 148 32.02 -20.18 5.95
CA PRO A 148 32.69 -19.61 4.80
C PRO A 148 33.52 -18.40 5.23
N LYS A 149 34.78 -18.36 4.76
CA LYS A 149 35.69 -17.23 4.95
C LYS A 149 35.04 -15.98 4.35
N GLY A 150 34.68 -15.03 5.22
CA GLY A 150 34.17 -13.73 4.83
C GLY A 150 35.20 -13.00 3.98
N VAL A 151 34.86 -12.78 2.71
CA VAL A 151 35.54 -11.81 1.86
C VAL A 151 35.19 -10.43 2.40
N ARG A 152 36.20 -9.78 2.98
CA ARG A 152 36.15 -8.42 3.51
C ARG A 152 35.90 -7.45 2.33
N PRO A 153 34.75 -6.75 2.25
CA PRO A 153 34.55 -5.75 1.22
C PRO A 153 35.45 -4.54 1.50
N ALA A 154 36.10 -4.04 0.44
CA ALA A 154 36.97 -2.88 0.49
C ALA A 154 36.20 -1.62 0.94
N PRO A 155 36.80 -0.73 1.75
CA PRO A 155 36.17 0.52 2.14
C PRO A 155 36.25 1.48 0.95
N GLY A 156 35.13 1.75 0.28
CA GLY A 156 35.14 2.80 -0.76
C GLY A 156 33.95 2.98 -1.69
N GLN A 157 32.89 2.15 -1.69
CA GLN A 157 31.86 2.22 -2.74
C GLN A 157 30.42 2.47 -2.28
N LEU A 158 30.22 3.15 -1.14
CA LEU A 158 28.90 3.44 -0.58
C LEU A 158 28.44 4.93 -0.54
N PRO A 159 28.70 5.79 -1.56
CA PRO A 159 27.98 7.08 -1.65
C PRO A 159 26.95 7.19 -2.80
N THR A 160 26.89 6.27 -3.76
CA THR A 160 26.07 6.48 -4.98
C THR A 160 24.57 6.29 -4.76
N LEU A 161 24.15 5.34 -3.92
CA LEU A 161 22.71 5.05 -3.73
C LEU A 161 21.98 6.21 -3.03
N PHE A 162 22.62 6.81 -2.02
CA PHE A 162 22.04 7.95 -1.30
C PHE A 162 21.95 9.20 -2.17
N GLN A 163 22.96 9.45 -3.02
CA GLN A 163 22.94 10.56 -3.96
C GLN A 163 21.89 10.36 -5.07
N GLN A 164 21.68 9.12 -5.52
CA GLN A 164 20.62 8.79 -6.48
C GLN A 164 19.22 8.98 -5.88
N GLN A 165 19.01 8.62 -4.62
CA GLN A 165 17.72 8.82 -3.94
C GLN A 165 17.40 10.32 -3.77
N GLN A 166 18.40 11.14 -3.43
CA GLN A 166 18.21 12.59 -3.33
C GLN A 166 17.85 13.22 -4.68
N GLN A 167 18.48 12.77 -5.76
CA GLN A 167 18.18 13.26 -7.11
C GLN A 167 16.77 12.88 -7.57
N GLN A 168 16.29 11.67 -7.22
CA GLN A 168 14.93 11.23 -7.53
C GLN A 168 13.87 12.07 -6.79
N GLN A 169 14.13 12.43 -5.54
CA GLN A 169 13.20 13.28 -4.76
C GLN A 169 13.09 14.70 -5.34
N GLN A 170 14.20 15.26 -5.83
CA GLN A 170 14.20 16.58 -6.46
C GLN A 170 13.42 16.58 -7.80
N GLN A 171 13.54 15.50 -8.57
CA GLN A 171 12.80 15.35 -9.83
C GLN A 171 11.29 15.18 -9.60
N GLN A 172 10.88 14.49 -8.54
CA GLN A 172 9.47 14.32 -8.19
C GLN A 172 8.83 15.65 -7.74
N MET A 173 9.57 16.49 -7.02
CA MET A 173 9.09 17.82 -6.62
C MET A 173 8.90 18.75 -7.83
N GLN A 174 9.81 18.68 -8.81
CA GLN A 174 9.72 19.49 -10.02
C GLN A 174 8.54 19.05 -10.92
N ALA A 175 8.24 17.75 -10.98
CA ALA A 175 7.06 17.22 -11.66
C ALA A 175 5.74 17.66 -10.99
N ALA A 176 5.70 17.68 -9.65
CA ALA A 176 4.53 18.15 -8.91
C ALA A 176 4.27 19.66 -9.13
N ALA A 177 5.31 20.49 -9.15
CA ALA A 177 5.20 21.91 -9.43
C ALA A 177 4.68 22.18 -10.86
N ALA A 178 5.16 21.42 -11.85
CA ALA A 178 4.69 21.53 -13.23
C ALA A 178 3.19 21.16 -13.37
N GLN A 179 2.74 20.11 -12.68
CA GLN A 179 1.30 19.76 -12.66
C GLN A 179 0.45 20.86 -12.03
N GLN A 180 0.92 21.49 -10.95
CA GLN A 180 0.18 22.55 -10.29
C GLN A 180 0.03 23.78 -11.20
N GLN A 181 1.09 24.12 -11.95
CA GLN A 181 1.05 25.22 -12.92
C GLN A 181 0.08 24.92 -14.07
N GLN A 182 0.04 23.66 -14.54
CA GLN A 182 -0.90 23.25 -15.59
C GLN A 182 -2.35 23.31 -15.13
N GLN A 183 -2.65 22.94 -13.87
CA GLN A 183 -3.99 23.09 -13.31
C GLN A 183 -4.41 24.55 -13.20
N GLN A 184 -3.52 25.46 -12.79
CA GLN A 184 -3.84 26.90 -12.76
C GLN A 184 -4.14 27.45 -14.16
N GLN A 185 -3.37 27.05 -15.17
CA GLN A 185 -3.64 27.47 -16.56
C GLN A 185 -4.96 26.93 -17.08
N ALA A 186 -5.30 25.66 -16.78
CA ALA A 186 -6.58 25.08 -17.14
C ALA A 186 -7.76 25.80 -16.47
N HIS A 187 -7.62 26.20 -15.21
CA HIS A 187 -8.66 26.95 -14.50
C HIS A 187 -8.86 28.35 -15.08
N ALA A 188 -7.77 29.06 -15.41
CA ALA A 188 -7.84 30.36 -16.04
C ALA A 188 -8.49 30.28 -17.44
N ALA A 189 -8.13 29.27 -18.24
CA ALA A 189 -8.73 29.04 -19.55
C ALA A 189 -10.23 28.68 -19.44
N ALA A 190 -10.61 27.86 -18.47
CA ALA A 190 -12.01 27.50 -18.23
C ALA A 190 -12.86 28.73 -17.83
N GLN A 191 -12.33 29.63 -17.01
CA GLN A 191 -13.03 30.88 -16.66
C GLN A 191 -13.25 31.77 -17.89
N GLN A 192 -12.26 31.91 -18.76
CA GLN A 192 -12.40 32.68 -20.00
C GLN A 192 -13.44 32.05 -20.94
N ALA A 193 -13.43 30.71 -21.07
CA ALA A 193 -14.42 29.99 -21.87
C ALA A 193 -15.84 30.16 -21.31
N ALA A 194 -16.02 30.11 -20.00
CA ALA A 194 -17.31 30.34 -19.35
C ALA A 194 -17.84 31.76 -19.60
N MET A 195 -16.97 32.77 -19.49
CA MET A 195 -17.32 34.17 -19.79
C MET A 195 -17.75 34.36 -21.24
N HIS A 196 -17.03 33.74 -22.18
CA HIS A 196 -17.38 33.80 -23.61
C HIS A 196 -18.73 33.12 -23.89
N GLN A 197 -19.00 31.99 -23.24
CA GLN A 197 -20.27 31.28 -23.38
C GLN A 197 -21.45 32.12 -22.85
N GLN A 198 -21.25 32.87 -21.76
CA GLN A 198 -22.26 33.76 -21.21
C GLN A 198 -22.61 34.92 -22.17
N LEU A 199 -21.61 35.47 -22.87
CA LEU A 199 -21.84 36.52 -23.87
C LEU A 199 -22.67 36.00 -25.06
N LEU A 200 -22.35 34.80 -25.55
CA LEU A 200 -23.11 34.14 -26.62
C LEU A 200 -24.55 33.84 -26.21
N ALA A 201 -24.77 33.36 -24.98
CA ALA A 201 -26.10 33.10 -24.44
C ALA A 201 -26.95 34.39 -24.34
N GLN A 202 -26.33 35.50 -23.95
CA GLN A 202 -27.02 36.80 -23.89
C GLN A 202 -27.42 37.29 -25.29
N MET A 203 -26.57 37.07 -26.30
CA MET A 203 -26.88 37.45 -27.67
C MET A 203 -28.05 36.63 -28.25
N GLN A 204 -28.10 35.33 -27.93
CA GLN A 204 -29.16 34.44 -28.41
C GLN A 204 -30.53 34.78 -27.79
N GLN A 205 -30.57 35.23 -26.53
CA GLN A 205 -31.82 35.59 -25.85
C GLN A 205 -32.47 36.87 -26.45
N GLN A 206 -31.67 37.77 -27.04
CA GLN A 206 -32.20 38.98 -27.67
C GLN A 206 -32.90 38.69 -29.02
N GLN A 207 -32.63 37.55 -29.65
CA GLN A 207 -33.22 37.18 -30.94
C GLN A 207 -34.56 36.42 -30.83
N GLN A 208 -34.96 36.00 -29.62
CA GLN A 208 -36.19 35.21 -29.37
C GLN A 208 -37.35 36.01 -28.75
N GLN A 209 -37.51 37.31 -29.05
CA GLN A 209 -38.80 37.96 -28.83
C GLN A 209 -39.66 37.93 -30.10
N PRO A 210 -40.45 36.86 -30.36
CA PRO A 210 -41.53 36.95 -31.32
C PRO A 210 -42.64 37.82 -30.72
N GLY A 211 -43.03 38.86 -31.45
CA GLY A 211 -44.10 39.77 -31.07
C GLY A 211 -45.37 39.02 -30.67
N GLY A 212 -45.82 39.27 -29.43
CA GLY A 212 -47.03 38.71 -28.87
C GLY A 212 -48.27 39.13 -29.65
N PHE A 213 -48.75 38.24 -30.51
CA PHE A 213 -50.12 38.27 -31.02
C PHE A 213 -51.07 37.82 -29.89
N MET A 214 -52.00 38.70 -29.52
CA MET A 214 -53.06 38.46 -28.53
C MET A 214 -54.05 37.41 -29.04
N PRO A 215 -54.42 36.39 -28.25
CA PRO A 215 -55.66 35.65 -28.45
C PRO A 215 -56.75 36.23 -27.55
N GLY A 216 -57.67 36.98 -28.16
CA GLY A 216 -59.01 37.17 -27.60
C GLY A 216 -59.79 35.86 -27.66
N GLY A 217 -60.45 35.49 -26.58
CA GLY A 217 -61.22 34.24 -26.49
C GLY A 217 -62.19 34.22 -25.31
N PHE A 218 -63.34 34.87 -25.53
CA PHE A 218 -64.69 34.62 -24.99
C PHE A 218 -64.88 33.69 -23.76
N PRO A 219 -65.58 34.16 -22.71
CA PRO A 219 -66.26 33.28 -21.76
C PRO A 219 -67.70 33.00 -22.21
N GLY A 220 -68.01 31.74 -22.52
CA GLY A 220 -69.38 31.26 -22.73
C GLY A 220 -69.76 30.25 -21.65
N GLN A 221 -70.49 30.69 -20.63
CA GLN A 221 -71.22 29.81 -19.73
C GLN A 221 -72.55 29.41 -20.37
N PHE A 222 -72.84 28.12 -20.43
CA PHE A 222 -74.20 27.60 -20.52
C PHE A 222 -74.36 26.43 -19.55
N GLN A 223 -75.34 26.62 -18.65
CA GLN A 223 -76.16 25.70 -17.86
C GLN A 223 -75.57 24.39 -17.33
#